data_AF-A0A432V6L0-F1
#
_entry.id   AF-A0A432V6L0-F1
#
_cell.length_a   1.000
_cell.length_b   1.000
_cell.length_c   1.000
_cell.angle_alpha   90.00
_cell.angle_beta   90.00
_cell.angle_gamma   90.00
#
_symmetry.space_group_name_H-M   'P 1'
#
loop_
_entity.id
_entity.type
_entity.pdbx_description
1 polymer ?
#
loop_
_entity_poly.entity_id
_entity_poly.type
_entity_poly.pdbx_seq_one_letter_code
_entity_poly.pdbx_strand_id
1 'polypeptide(L)' 'MADILLESVAALAACGEVDKACRLAGRAYVALRQTEPWTARRFDVLLHRLSRLIEITPPSADSRPPSP' A
#
# COMPACT_ATOMS: atom_id res chain seq x y z
N MET A 1 -3.20 -17.35 2.98
CA MET A 1 -3.17 -16.58 1.71
C MET A 1 -3.08 -15.08 1.95
N ALA A 2 -3.93 -14.50 2.81
CA ALA A 2 -3.93 -13.06 3.07
C ALA A 2 -2.62 -12.52 3.71
N ASP A 3 -1.93 -13.34 4.51
CA ASP A 3 -0.65 -12.99 5.13
C ASP A 3 0.45 -12.70 4.09
N ILE A 4 0.60 -13.57 3.09
CA ILE A 4 1.56 -13.39 1.98
C ILE A 4 1.27 -12.10 1.18
N LEU A 5 -0.02 -11.79 0.96
CA LEU A 5 -0.44 -10.54 0.33
C LEU A 5 -0.07 -9.33 1.20
N LEU A 6 -0.26 -9.42 2.52
CA LEU A 6 0.12 -8.37 3.46
C LEU A 6 1.64 -8.14 3.46
N GLU A 7 2.44 -9.21 3.52
CA GLU A 7 3.89 -9.14 3.43
C GLU A 7 4.35 -8.54 2.10
N SER A 8 3.71 -8.92 0.99
CA SER A 8 4.03 -8.36 -0.33
C SER A 8 3.76 -6.85 -0.39
N VAL A 9 2.63 -6.39 0.17
CA VAL A 9 2.32 -4.96 0.24
C VAL A 9 3.33 -4.23 1.13
N ALA A 10 3.69 -4.80 2.27
CA ALA A 10 4.68 -4.22 3.18
C ALA A 10 6.07 -4.14 2.53
N ALA A 11 6.49 -5.17 1.79
CA ALA A 11 7.75 -5.20 1.07
C ALA A 11 7.80 -4.15 -0.06
N LEU A 12 6.70 -3.97 -0.81
CA LEU A 12 6.59 -2.90 -1.81
C LEU A 12 6.75 -1.52 -1.18
N ALA A 13 6.06 -1.27 -0.06
CA ALA A 13 6.19 0.00 0.65
C ALA A 13 7.60 0.24 1.20
N ALA A 14 8.26 -0.80 1.73
CA ALA A 14 9.64 -0.72 2.21
C ALA A 14 10.63 -0.44 1.07
N CYS A 15 10.32 -0.84 -0.16
CA CYS A 15 11.12 -0.58 -1.36
C CYS A 15 10.87 0.83 -1.95
N GLY A 16 10.03 1.66 -1.32
CA GLY A 16 9.62 2.97 -1.84
C GLY A 16 8.50 2.90 -2.90
N GLU A 17 8.02 1.71 -3.24
CA GLU A 17 6.96 1.46 -4.22
C GLU A 17 5.57 1.63 -3.58
N VAL A 18 5.37 2.75 -2.89
CA VAL A 18 4.21 2.99 -2.04
C VAL A 18 2.91 3.09 -2.85
N ASP A 19 2.94 3.66 -4.07
CA ASP A 19 1.75 3.69 -4.96
C ASP A 19 1.28 2.27 -5.32
N LYS A 20 2.22 1.39 -5.67
CA LYS A 20 1.92 -0.03 -5.97
C LYS A 20 1.38 -0.75 -4.74
N ALA A 21 1.96 -0.50 -3.56
CA ALA A 21 1.49 -1.05 -2.29
C ALA A 21 0.05 -0.63 -1.99
N CYS A 22 -0.27 0.68 -2.10
CA CYS A 22 -1.62 1.21 -1.89
C CYS A 22 -2.64 0.60 -2.85
N ARG A 23 -2.33 0.52 -4.15
CA ARG A 23 -3.22 -0.09 -5.15
C ARG A 23 -3.48 -1.57 -4.85
N LEU A 24 -2.44 -2.33 -4.48
CA LEU A 24 -2.57 -3.75 -4.17
C LEU A 24 -3.41 -3.99 -2.91
N ALA A 25 -3.17 -3.20 -1.85
CA ALA A 25 -3.96 -3.25 -0.63
C ALA A 25 -5.43 -2.89 -0.86
N GLY A 26 -5.72 -1.84 -1.65
CA GLY A 26 -7.08 -1.45 -2.00
C GLY A 26 -7.83 -2.54 -2.77
N ARG A 27 -7.17 -3.19 -3.75
CA ARG A 27 -7.76 -4.33 -4.48
C ARG A 27 -8.04 -5.52 -3.57
N ALA A 28 -7.12 -5.85 -2.67
CA ALA A 28 -7.29 -6.92 -1.69
C ALA A 28 -8.46 -6.61 -0.74
N TYR A 29 -8.58 -5.37 -0.26
CA TYR A 29 -9.70 -4.93 0.57
C TYR A 29 -11.05 -5.09 -0.13
N VAL A 30 -11.17 -4.62 -1.38
CA VAL A 30 -12.42 -4.75 -2.17
C VAL A 30 -12.80 -6.22 -2.40
N ALA A 31 -11.82 -7.09 -2.66
CA ALA A 31 -12.05 -8.52 -2.87
C ALA A 31 -12.47 -9.25 -1.58
N LEU A 32 -11.93 -8.84 -0.42
CA LEU A 32 -12.13 -9.53 0.85
C LEU A 32 -13.25 -8.94 1.72
N ARG A 33 -13.69 -7.69 1.49
CA ARG A 33 -14.67 -7.02 2.36
C ARG A 33 -16.00 -7.76 2.50
N GLN A 34 -16.39 -8.54 1.49
CA GLN A 34 -17.67 -9.26 1.47
C GLN A 34 -17.57 -10.69 2.00
N THR A 35 -16.39 -11.31 1.90
CA THR A 35 -16.17 -12.71 2.24
C THR A 35 -15.49 -12.87 3.60
N GLU A 36 -14.53 -11.99 3.91
CA GLU A 36 -13.63 -12.08 5.05
C GLU A 36 -13.38 -10.67 5.67
N PRO A 37 -14.38 -10.08 6.36
CA PRO A 37 -14.28 -8.71 6.86
C PRO A 37 -13.17 -8.51 7.91
N TRP A 38 -12.88 -9.53 8.72
CA TRP A 38 -11.77 -9.52 9.67
C TRP A 38 -10.40 -9.47 8.99
N THR A 39 -10.28 -10.14 7.85
CA THR A 39 -9.07 -10.13 7.03
C THR A 39 -8.95 -8.81 6.27
N ALA A 40 -10.05 -8.29 5.73
CA ALA A 40 -10.10 -6.97 5.09
C ALA A 40 -9.64 -5.84 6.03
N ARG A 41 -10.03 -5.90 7.32
CA ARG A 41 -9.61 -4.90 8.31
C ARG A 41 -8.10 -4.81 8.52
N ARG A 42 -7.35 -5.90 8.29
CA ARG A 42 -5.87 -5.87 8.36
C ARG A 42 -5.27 -5.03 7.22
N PHE A 43 -5.84 -5.12 6.02
CA PHE A 43 -5.43 -4.28 4.88
C PHE A 43 -5.75 -2.80 5.13
N ASP A 44 -6.87 -2.50 5.77
CA ASP A 44 -7.25 -1.13 6.13
C ASP A 44 -6.27 -0.51 7.16
N VAL A 45 -5.90 -1.28 8.20
CA VAL A 45 -4.87 -0.85 9.17
C VAL A 45 -3.52 -0.62 8.49
N LEU A 46 -3.14 -1.49 7.54
CA LEU A 46 -1.91 -1.35 6.77
C LEU A 46 -1.93 -0.08 5.92
N LEU A 47 -3.03 0.18 5.19
CA LEU A 47 -3.22 1.41 4.41
C LEU A 47 -3.09 2.66 5.28
N HIS A 48 -3.67 2.65 6.47
CA HIS A 48 -3.59 3.78 7.39
C HIS A 48 -2.16 4.01 7.91
N ARG A 49 -1.35 2.95 8.07
CA ARG A 49 0.08 3.07 8.38
C ARG A 49 0.87 3.61 7.20
N LEU A 50 0.61 3.11 5.99
CA LEU A 50 1.26 3.55 4.77
C LEU A 50 0.97 5.03 4.48
N SER A 51 -0.29 5.47 4.65
CA SER A 51 -0.67 6.86 4.46
C SER A 51 0.08 7.81 5.40
N ARG A 52 0.32 7.39 6.65
CA ARG A 52 1.15 8.15 7.60
C ARG A 52 2.62 8.19 7.23
N LEU A 53 3.15 7.09 6.67
CA LEU A 53 4.50 7.07 6.11
C LEU A 53 4.63 8.04 4.93
N ILE A 54 3.65 8.09 4.03
CA ILE A 54 3.62 9.06 2.92
C ILE A 54 3.53 10.50 3.43
N GLU A 55 2.76 10.76 4.48
CA GLU A 55 2.65 12.12 5.03
C GLU A 55 3.96 12.61 5.65
N ILE A 56 4.72 11.71 6.28
CA ILE A 56 6.01 12.02 6.90
C ILE A 56 7.15 12.04 5.87
N THR A 57 7.03 11.28 4.79
CA THR A 57 8.03 11.26 3.71
C THR A 57 7.62 12.29 2.67
N PRO A 58 8.28 13.46 2.55
CA PRO A 58 7.94 14.41 1.49
C PRO A 58 7.96 13.66 0.15
N PRO A 59 7.00 13.91 -0.76
CA PRO A 59 6.93 13.23 -2.05
C PRO A 59 8.27 13.47 -2.73
N SER A 60 9.13 12.46 -2.70
CA SER A 60 10.49 12.59 -3.21
C SER A 60 10.36 12.92 -4.68
N ALA A 61 10.95 14.05 -5.04
CA ALA A 61 10.90 14.70 -6.33
C ALA A 61 11.62 13.88 -7.42
N ASP A 62 11.13 12.67 -7.71
CA ASP A 62 11.68 11.79 -8.76
C ASP A 62 10.61 11.44 -9.80
N SER A 63 10.05 12.49 -10.40
CA SER A 63 9.26 12.40 -11.63
C SER A 63 9.35 13.71 -12.40
N ARG A 64 10.58 14.17 -12.67
CA ARG A 64 10.83 15.20 -13.68
C ARG A 64 11.83 14.66 -14.70
N PRO A 65 11.42 14.36 -15.94
CA PRO A 65 12.42 14.13 -16.99
C PRO A 65 13.20 15.44 -17.23
N PRO A 66 14.53 15.41 -17.35
CA PRO A 66 15.32 16.59 -17.71
C PRO A 66 14.97 17.02 -19.15
N SER A 67 14.67 18.31 -19.30
CA SER A 67 14.45 18.99 -20.57
C SER A 67 15.74 19.07 -21.39
N PRO A 68 15.69 18.90 -22.71
CA PRO A 68 16.43 19.72 -23.66
C PRO A 68 15.65 20.98 -24.05
#